data_AF-A0A3B9U4Z2-F1
#
_entry.id   AF-A0A3B9U4Z2-F1
#
_cell.length_a   1.000
_cell.length_b   1.000
_cell.length_c   1.000
_cell.angle_alpha   90.00
_cell.angle_beta   90.00
_cell.angle_gamma   90.00
#
_symmetry.space_group_name_H-M   'P 1'
#
loop_
_entity.id
_entity.type
_entity.pdbx_description
1 polymer ?
#
loop_
_entity_poly.entity_id
_entity_poly.type
_entity_poly.pdbx_seq_one_letter_code
_entity_poly.pdbx_strand_id
1 'polypeptide(L)'
;MIITNCKNCNKEIEKREVDKKRCKNLFCSTKCSHGYRVNNAKTEKQCINCGTVFSSRLKENRKFCSQSCAASYNNKNKVTGNRRSKLEQYIEEQLRITFPDLEILFNSKEAIGSELDIFIPQLSLAFELNGIFHYEPIFGNKKLESINNNDKN
;
A
#
# COMPACT_ATOMS: atom_id res chain seq x y z
N MET A 1 -28.84 38.61 -30.19
CA MET A 1 -27.77 37.65 -29.84
C MET A 1 -26.85 38.32 -28.84
N ILE A 2 -26.08 37.57 -28.06
CA ILE A 2 -25.12 38.11 -27.08
C ILE A 2 -23.72 37.56 -27.33
N ILE A 3 -22.73 38.41 -27.07
CA ILE A 3 -21.32 38.02 -27.07
C ILE A 3 -20.93 37.67 -25.63
N THR A 4 -20.29 36.53 -25.44
CA THR A 4 -19.83 36.05 -24.12
C THR A 4 -18.63 35.12 -24.29
N ASN A 5 -17.95 34.80 -23.19
CA ASN A 5 -16.77 33.93 -23.23
C ASN A 5 -17.13 32.48 -22.87
N CYS A 6 -16.55 31.53 -23.60
CA CYS A 6 -16.61 30.11 -23.29
C CYS A 6 -15.97 29.85 -21.92
N LYS A 7 -16.71 29.21 -21.00
CA LYS A 7 -16.23 28.94 -19.63
C LYS A 7 -15.04 27.99 -19.54
N ASN A 8 -14.70 27.27 -20.61
CA ASN A 8 -13.58 26.32 -20.63
C ASN A 8 -12.31 26.89 -21.27
N CYS A 9 -12.44 27.56 -22.41
CA CYS A 9 -11.28 28.02 -23.20
C CYS A 9 -11.21 29.54 -23.35
N ASN A 10 -12.13 30.29 -22.72
CA ASN A 10 -12.23 31.74 -22.76
C ASN A 10 -12.41 32.37 -24.15
N LYS A 11 -12.57 31.56 -25.21
CA LYS A 11 -12.87 32.06 -26.56
C LYS A 11 -14.21 32.80 -26.56
N GLU A 12 -14.25 33.95 -27.23
CA GLU A 12 -15.47 34.70 -27.49
C GLU A 12 -16.43 33.88 -28.36
N ILE A 13 -17.69 33.84 -27.95
CA ILE A 13 -18.76 33.09 -28.59
C ILE A 13 -20.05 33.90 -28.64
N GLU A 14 -20.75 33.76 -29.75
CA GLU A 14 -22.09 34.29 -29.91
C GLU A 14 -23.13 33.27 -29.44
N LYS A 15 -24.06 33.69 -28.58
CA LYS A 15 -25.15 32.85 -28.06
C LYS A 15 -26.48 33.60 -28.07
N ARG A 16 -27.58 32.87 -27.99
CA ARG A 16 -28.90 33.48 -27.81
C ARG A 16 -29.08 33.93 -26.36
N GLU A 17 -29.84 35.00 -26.14
CA GLU A 17 -30.15 35.48 -24.78
C GLU A 17 -30.84 34.41 -23.92
N VAL A 18 -31.70 33.61 -24.53
CA VAL A 18 -32.38 32.49 -23.86
C VAL A 18 -31.40 31.45 -23.30
N ASP A 19 -30.28 31.22 -23.99
CA ASP A 19 -29.27 30.26 -23.53
C ASP A 19 -28.52 30.80 -22.30
N LYS A 20 -28.30 32.12 -22.18
CA LYS A 20 -27.74 32.75 -20.97
C LYS A 20 -28.70 32.68 -19.78
N LYS A 21 -30.01 32.76 -20.02
CA LYS A 21 -31.03 32.61 -18.96
C LYS A 21 -31.15 31.16 -18.47
N ARG A 22 -31.09 30.18 -19.39
CA ARG A 22 -31.28 28.76 -19.09
C ARG A 22 -30.03 28.07 -18.54
N CYS A 23 -28.85 28.40 -19.07
CA CYS A 23 -27.62 27.66 -18.78
C CYS A 23 -26.69 28.49 -17.91
N LYS A 24 -26.30 27.95 -16.74
CA LYS A 24 -25.31 28.58 -15.84
C LYS A 24 -23.95 28.79 -16.50
N ASN A 25 -23.54 27.84 -17.37
CA ASN A 25 -22.26 27.87 -18.08
C ASN A 25 -22.47 27.74 -19.59
N LEU A 26 -21.78 28.58 -20.36
CA LEU A 26 -21.84 28.61 -21.82
C LEU A 26 -20.51 28.16 -22.43
N PHE A 27 -20.59 27.39 -23.51
CA PHE A 27 -19.44 26.76 -24.15
C PHE A 27 -19.47 26.92 -25.67
N CYS A 28 -18.28 26.98 -26.28
CA CYS A 28 -18.12 27.03 -27.74
C CYS A 28 -18.42 25.69 -28.41
N SER A 29 -18.29 24.57 -27.68
CA SER A 29 -18.49 23.22 -28.20
C SER A 29 -18.80 22.21 -27.09
N THR A 30 -19.29 21.03 -27.49
CA THR A 30 -19.44 19.86 -26.59
C THR A 30 -18.11 19.46 -25.95
N LYS A 31 -17.01 19.57 -26.69
CA LYS A 31 -15.63 19.36 -26.18
C LYS A 31 -15.33 20.29 -25.01
N CYS A 32 -15.66 21.58 -25.12
CA CYS A 32 -15.45 22.54 -24.03
C CYS A 32 -16.37 22.28 -22.82
N SER A 33 -17.61 21.89 -23.06
CA SER A 33 -18.51 21.48 -21.97
C SER A 33 -18.00 20.24 -21.23
N HIS A 34 -17.48 19.25 -21.96
CA HIS A 34 -16.88 18.06 -21.36
C HIS A 34 -15.59 18.39 -20.60
N GLY A 35 -14.66 19.13 -21.22
CA GLY A 35 -13.40 19.55 -20.58
C GLY A 35 -13.62 20.31 -19.28
N TYR A 36 -14.58 21.24 -19.28
CA TYR A 36 -14.93 22.01 -18.08
C TYR A 36 -15.44 21.10 -16.95
N ARG A 37 -16.31 20.14 -17.27
CA ARG A 37 -16.83 19.17 -16.27
C ARG A 37 -15.72 18.29 -15.71
N VAL A 38 -14.80 17.81 -16.56
CA VAL A 38 -13.69 16.93 -16.14
C VAL A 38 -12.71 17.68 -15.22
N ASN A 39 -12.37 18.92 -15.56
CA ASN A 39 -11.42 19.71 -14.77
C ASN A 39 -12.01 20.18 -13.44
N ASN A 40 -13.26 20.68 -13.43
CA ASN A 40 -13.93 21.08 -12.18
C ASN A 40 -14.35 19.88 -11.31
N ALA A 41 -14.31 18.66 -11.84
CA ALA A 41 -14.56 17.46 -11.06
C ALA A 41 -13.31 16.96 -10.32
N LYS A 42 -12.16 17.62 -10.43
CA LYS A 42 -10.92 17.23 -9.75
C LYS A 42 -10.70 18.06 -8.48
N THR A 43 -10.06 17.44 -7.50
CA THR A 43 -9.59 18.07 -6.27
C THR A 43 -8.18 17.58 -5.96
N GLU A 44 -7.38 18.45 -5.36
CA GLU A 44 -6.09 18.08 -4.82
C GLU A 44 -6.28 17.40 -3.46
N LYS A 45 -5.50 16.36 -3.22
CA LYS A 45 -5.44 15.59 -1.97
C LYS A 45 -4.01 15.24 -1.64
N GLN A 46 -3.72 15.08 -0.36
CA GLN A 46 -2.41 14.64 0.10
C GLN A 46 -2.39 13.11 0.29
N CYS A 47 -1.34 12.46 -0.19
CA CYS A 47 -1.16 11.01 0.00
C CYS A 47 -0.82 10.69 1.45
N ILE A 48 -1.59 9.80 2.09
CA ILE A 48 -1.34 9.38 3.48
C ILE A 48 0.02 8.66 3.64
N ASN A 49 0.49 7.97 2.59
CA ASN A 49 1.74 7.21 2.65
C ASN A 49 3.01 8.08 2.49
N CYS A 50 3.04 8.93 1.46
CA CYS A 50 4.26 9.66 1.05
C CYS A 50 4.15 11.18 1.15
N GLY A 51 2.99 11.71 1.53
CA GLY A 51 2.76 13.15 1.65
C GLY A 51 2.64 13.91 0.32
N THR A 52 2.86 13.27 -0.84
CA THR A 52 2.75 13.91 -2.15
C THR A 52 1.32 14.35 -2.45
N VAL A 53 1.18 15.57 -2.98
CA VAL A 53 -0.11 16.10 -3.45
C VAL A 53 -0.47 15.46 -4.80
N PHE A 54 -1.70 15.01 -4.95
CA PHE A 54 -2.20 14.40 -6.18
C PHE A 54 -3.65 14.83 -6.48
N SER A 55 -4.01 14.83 -7.76
CA SER A 55 -5.38 15.12 -8.21
C SER A 55 -6.22 13.85 -8.20
N SER A 56 -7.38 13.88 -7.54
CA SER A 56 -8.43 12.85 -7.65
C SER A 56 -9.75 13.45 -8.10
N ARG A 57 -10.72 12.63 -8.54
CA ARG A 57 -12.07 13.17 -8.72
C ARG A 57 -12.67 13.53 -7.35
N LEU A 58 -13.52 14.55 -7.30
CA LEU A 58 -14.22 15.02 -6.09
C LEU A 58 -15.02 13.90 -5.43
N LYS A 59 -15.69 13.07 -6.24
CA LYS A 59 -16.48 11.92 -5.75
C LYS A 59 -15.64 10.70 -5.37
N GLU A 60 -14.36 10.67 -5.72
CA GLU A 60 -13.49 9.54 -5.41
C GLU A 60 -12.90 9.67 -4.01
N ASN A 61 -13.10 8.67 -3.15
CA ASN A 61 -12.48 8.60 -1.83
C ASN A 61 -11.04 8.04 -1.89
N ARG A 62 -10.27 8.50 -2.86
CA ARG A 62 -8.89 8.06 -3.07
C ARG A 62 -7.97 8.69 -2.01
N LYS A 63 -7.29 7.85 -1.22
CA LYS A 63 -6.39 8.22 -0.12
C LYS A 63 -4.89 8.23 -0.48
N PHE A 64 -4.55 7.60 -1.61
CA PHE A 64 -3.16 7.35 -2.01
C PHE A 64 -2.91 7.82 -3.46
N CYS A 65 -1.74 8.40 -3.71
CA CYS A 65 -1.34 8.88 -5.03
C CYS A 65 -1.17 7.75 -6.06
N SER A 66 -0.95 6.51 -5.63
CA SER A 66 -0.78 5.32 -6.48
C SER A 66 -1.23 4.05 -5.77
N GLN A 67 -1.45 2.97 -6.55
CA GLN A 67 -1.68 1.65 -5.99
C GLN A 67 -0.48 1.16 -5.16
N SER A 68 0.74 1.47 -5.59
CA SER A 68 1.96 1.14 -4.85
C SER A 68 1.97 1.79 -3.47
N CYS A 69 1.62 3.08 -3.36
CA CYS A 69 1.51 3.75 -2.06
C CYS A 69 0.43 3.13 -1.17
N ALA A 70 -0.70 2.72 -1.75
CA ALA A 70 -1.73 2.00 -1.00
C ALA A 70 -1.21 0.67 -0.47
N ALA A 71 -0.52 -0.12 -1.31
CA ALA A 71 0.05 -1.40 -0.93
C ALA A 71 1.11 -1.27 0.16
N SER A 72 2.06 -0.33 0.02
CA SER A 72 3.08 -0.06 1.03
C SER A 72 2.48 0.35 2.37
N TYR A 73 1.53 1.29 2.35
CA TYR A 73 0.85 1.72 3.58
C TYR A 73 0.10 0.57 4.24
N ASN A 74 -0.69 -0.18 3.46
CA ASN A 74 -1.47 -1.30 3.99
C ASN A 74 -0.54 -2.38 4.56
N ASN A 75 0.54 -2.74 3.86
CA ASN A 75 1.52 -3.74 4.33
C ASN A 75 2.22 -3.30 5.63
N LYS A 76 2.61 -2.04 5.74
CA LYS A 76 3.24 -1.49 6.95
C LYS A 76 2.29 -1.49 8.16
N ASN A 77 1.00 -1.24 7.92
CA ASN A 77 -0.02 -1.15 8.97
C ASN A 77 -0.85 -2.45 9.09
N LYS A 78 -0.34 -3.59 8.62
CA LYS A 78 -1.02 -4.88 8.77
C LYS A 78 -1.10 -5.26 10.24
N VAL A 79 -2.33 -5.55 10.69
CA VAL A 79 -2.60 -6.13 12.01
C VAL A 79 -2.76 -7.65 11.97
N THR A 80 -2.96 -8.23 10.78
CA THR A 80 -3.16 -9.67 10.55
C THR A 80 -2.34 -10.13 9.35
N GLY A 81 -2.08 -11.44 9.27
CA GLY A 81 -1.25 -12.02 8.20
C GLY A 81 0.20 -11.54 8.25
N ASN A 82 0.70 -11.19 9.43
CA ASN A 82 2.12 -10.96 9.65
C ASN A 82 2.88 -12.28 9.44
N ARG A 83 4.07 -12.19 8.86
CA ARG A 83 4.93 -13.35 8.60
C ARG A 83 5.42 -13.97 9.91
N ARG A 84 5.65 -13.13 10.93
CA ARG A 84 6.11 -13.58 12.24
C ARG A 84 4.97 -14.08 13.11
N SER A 85 5.15 -15.24 13.71
CA SER A 85 4.19 -15.81 14.66
C SER A 85 4.16 -15.01 15.97
N LYS A 86 3.06 -15.12 16.73
CA LYS A 86 2.99 -14.53 18.09
C LYS A 86 4.02 -15.15 19.04
N LEU A 87 4.37 -16.42 18.81
CA LEU A 87 5.36 -17.14 19.61
C LEU A 87 6.76 -16.56 19.37
N GLU A 88 7.15 -16.35 18.11
CA GLU A 88 8.43 -15.69 17.78
C GLU A 88 8.54 -14.31 18.43
N GLN A 89 7.47 -13.50 18.35
CA GLN A 89 7.45 -12.17 18.98
C GLN A 89 7.65 -12.25 20.49
N TYR A 90 6.96 -13.20 21.14
CA TYR A 90 7.09 -13.41 22.58
C TYR A 90 8.49 -13.88 22.97
N ILE A 91 9.05 -14.86 22.25
CA ILE A 91 10.41 -15.36 22.51
C ILE A 91 11.44 -14.26 22.32
N GLU A 92 11.33 -13.45 21.26
CA GLU A 92 12.19 -12.29 21.04
C GLU A 92 12.14 -11.32 22.23
N GLU A 93 10.93 -10.96 22.69
CA GLU A 93 10.75 -10.06 23.83
C GLU A 93 11.39 -10.63 25.11
N GLN A 94 11.13 -11.91 25.41
CA GLN A 94 11.70 -12.57 26.60
C GLN A 94 13.21 -12.68 26.54
N LEU A 95 13.79 -12.98 25.38
CA LEU A 95 15.25 -13.07 25.22
C LEU A 95 15.92 -11.71 25.40
N ARG A 96 15.32 -10.63 24.88
CA ARG A 96 15.83 -9.26 25.10
C ARG A 96 15.78 -8.85 26.57
N ILE A 97 14.77 -9.28 27.31
CA ILE A 97 14.65 -9.02 28.76
C ILE A 97 15.66 -9.86 29.55
N THR A 98 15.78 -11.14 29.21
CA THR A 98 16.59 -12.10 29.97
C THR A 98 18.09 -11.93 29.72
N PHE A 99 18.47 -11.56 28.48
CA PHE A 99 19.87 -11.42 28.05
C PHE A 99 20.09 -10.06 27.36
N PRO A 100 19.98 -8.93 28.09
CA PRO A 100 20.02 -7.59 27.49
C PRO A 100 21.36 -7.23 26.83
N ASP A 101 22.47 -7.80 27.33
CA ASP A 101 23.82 -7.54 26.84
C ASP A 101 24.29 -8.55 25.78
N LEU A 102 23.51 -9.60 25.53
CA LEU A 102 23.83 -10.60 24.51
C LEU A 102 23.33 -10.12 23.15
N GLU A 103 24.22 -10.09 22.17
CA GLU A 103 23.84 -9.81 20.79
C GLU A 103 23.04 -10.98 20.22
N ILE A 104 21.76 -10.74 19.94
CA ILE A 104 20.84 -11.71 19.35
C ILE A 104 20.22 -11.08 18.10
N LEU A 105 20.43 -11.75 16.96
CA LEU A 105 19.89 -11.38 15.66
C LEU A 105 18.64 -12.23 15.38
N PHE A 106 17.50 -11.58 15.17
CA PHE A 106 16.22 -12.27 14.91
C PHE A 106 15.84 -12.15 13.43
N ASN A 107 15.39 -13.26 12.83
CA ASN A 107 14.97 -13.32 11.41
C ASN A 107 16.03 -12.70 10.47
N SER A 108 17.32 -12.94 10.73
CA SER A 108 18.44 -12.30 10.02
C SER A 108 19.00 -13.21 8.93
N LYS A 109 19.42 -12.61 7.81
CA LYS A 109 20.11 -13.29 6.70
C LYS A 109 21.62 -13.08 6.69
N GLU A 110 22.13 -12.31 7.66
CA GLU A 110 23.50 -11.80 7.64
C GLU A 110 24.56 -12.90 7.76
N ALA A 111 24.26 -13.99 8.47
CA ALA A 111 25.23 -15.04 8.75
C ALA A 111 25.51 -15.95 7.54
N ILE A 112 24.46 -16.42 6.86
CA ILE A 112 24.58 -17.49 5.83
C ILE A 112 23.80 -17.21 4.54
N GLY A 113 23.24 -16.01 4.36
CA GLY A 113 22.42 -15.67 3.20
C GLY A 113 21.00 -16.24 3.20
N SER A 114 20.70 -17.15 4.13
CA SER A 114 19.37 -17.67 4.47
C SER A 114 18.88 -17.08 5.80
N GLU A 115 17.56 -16.97 5.96
CA GLU A 115 16.93 -16.40 7.15
C GLU A 115 17.06 -17.38 8.33
N LEU A 116 17.64 -16.91 9.44
CA LEU A 116 17.69 -17.64 10.71
C LEU A 116 16.71 -17.00 11.69
N ASP A 117 15.85 -17.80 12.32
CA ASP A 117 14.86 -17.29 13.28
C ASP A 117 15.52 -16.58 14.46
N ILE A 118 16.52 -17.23 15.07
CA ILE A 118 17.32 -16.67 16.18
C ILE A 118 18.78 -17.06 15.94
N PHE A 119 19.68 -16.08 15.87
CA PHE A 119 21.11 -16.29 15.75
C PHE A 119 21.87 -15.49 16.80
N ILE A 120 22.83 -16.14 17.45
CA ILE A 120 23.71 -15.57 18.48
C ILE A 120 25.14 -15.61 17.93
N PRO A 121 25.63 -14.51 17.33
CA PRO A 121 26.92 -14.50 16.63
C PRO A 121 28.09 -14.92 17.52
N GLN A 122 28.10 -14.47 18.77
CA GLN A 122 29.17 -14.72 19.74
C GLN A 122 29.35 -16.20 20.07
N LEU A 123 28.30 -17.00 19.91
CA LEU A 123 28.30 -18.44 20.18
C LEU A 123 28.37 -19.28 18.91
N SER A 124 28.33 -18.63 17.72
CA SER A 124 28.11 -19.30 16.43
C SER A 124 26.91 -20.27 16.49
N LEU A 125 25.85 -19.85 17.18
CA LEU A 125 24.70 -20.70 17.51
C LEU A 125 23.41 -20.10 16.93
N ALA A 126 22.64 -20.94 16.25
CA ALA A 126 21.33 -20.58 15.70
C ALA A 126 20.24 -21.53 16.22
N PHE A 127 19.02 -21.02 16.34
CA PHE A 127 17.81 -21.78 16.63
C PHE A 127 16.77 -21.50 15.55
N GLU A 128 16.09 -22.56 15.11
CA GLU A 128 14.94 -22.52 14.20
C GLU A 128 13.67 -22.94 14.97
N LEU A 129 12.60 -22.16 14.84
CA LEU A 129 11.33 -22.36 15.52
C LEU A 129 10.35 -23.09 14.61
N ASN A 130 10.43 -24.42 14.61
CA ASN A 130 9.56 -25.24 13.79
C ASN A 130 8.14 -25.37 14.37
N GLY A 131 7.14 -25.03 13.56
CA GLY A 131 5.73 -25.20 13.90
C GLY A 131 5.18 -26.60 13.59
N ILE A 132 3.93 -26.85 13.99
CA ILE A 132 3.21 -28.13 13.76
C ILE A 132 3.23 -28.61 12.30
N PHE A 133 3.32 -27.68 11.34
CA PHE A 133 3.35 -27.99 9.91
C PHE A 133 4.62 -28.71 9.43
N HIS A 134 5.71 -28.71 10.22
CA HIS A 134 6.91 -29.51 9.94
C HIS A 134 6.74 -30.97 10.37
N TYR A 135 5.76 -31.25 11.21
CA TYR A 135 5.57 -32.58 11.82
C TYR A 135 4.28 -33.26 11.35
N GLU A 136 3.24 -32.48 11.07
CA GLU A 136 1.90 -33.01 10.76
C GLU A 136 1.36 -32.52 9.40
N PRO A 137 0.64 -33.37 8.65
CA PRO A 137 0.08 -33.03 7.35
C PRO A 137 -1.23 -32.25 7.48
N ILE A 138 -1.22 -31.12 8.19
CA ILE A 138 -2.42 -30.29 8.45
C ILE A 138 -3.14 -29.88 7.16
N PHE A 139 -2.37 -29.66 6.07
CA PHE A 139 -2.89 -29.34 4.73
C PHE A 139 -2.64 -30.46 3.70
N GLY A 140 -2.46 -31.69 4.18
CA GLY A 140 -2.19 -32.87 3.38
C GLY A 140 -0.70 -33.16 3.14
N ASN A 141 -0.41 -34.42 2.81
CA ASN A 141 0.96 -34.96 2.74
C ASN A 141 1.85 -34.23 1.74
N LYS A 142 1.31 -33.79 0.60
CA LYS A 142 2.08 -33.05 -0.42
C LYS A 142 2.72 -31.78 0.15
N LYS A 143 2.02 -31.08 1.04
CA LYS A 143 2.54 -29.85 1.63
C LYS A 143 3.60 -30.13 2.68
N LEU A 144 3.40 -31.16 3.50
CA LEU A 144 4.37 -31.64 4.48
C LEU A 144 5.68 -32.10 3.81
N GLU A 145 5.59 -32.91 2.74
CA GLU A 145 6.76 -33.35 1.97
C GLU A 145 7.54 -32.17 1.38
N SER A 146 6.84 -31.16 0.86
CA SER A 146 7.49 -29.95 0.37
C SER A 146 8.22 -29.17 1.45
N ILE A 147 7.69 -29.11 2.68
CA ILE A 147 8.33 -28.42 3.80
C ILE A 147 9.59 -29.21 4.21
N ASN A 148 9.45 -30.52 4.43
CA ASN A 148 10.57 -31.39 4.82
C ASN A 148 11.70 -31.43 3.80
N ASN A 149 11.41 -31.28 2.51
CA ASN A 149 12.43 -31.23 1.47
C ASN A 149 13.18 -29.90 1.44
N ASN A 150 12.53 -28.79 1.84
CA ASN A 150 13.21 -27.50 1.95
C ASN A 150 14.14 -27.48 3.17
N ASP A 151 13.74 -28.08 4.29
CA ASP A 151 14.56 -28.13 5.51
C ASP A 151 15.84 -28.98 5.38
N LYS A 152 15.92 -29.84 4.36
CA LYS A 152 17.08 -30.71 4.09
C LYS A 152 18.17 -30.04 3.22
N ASN A 153 17.87 -28.91 2.59
CA ASN A 153 18.77 -28.20 1.67
C ASN A 153 19.38 -26.98 2.34
#